data_AF-A0A7X3FHG4-F1
#
_entry.id   AF-A0A7X3FHG4-F1
#
_cell.length_a   1.000
_cell.length_b   1.000
_cell.length_c   1.000
_cell.angle_alpha   90.00
_cell.angle_beta   90.00
_cell.angle_gamma   90.00
#
_symmetry.space_group_name_H-M   'P 1'
#
loop_
_entity.id
_entity.type
_entity.pdbx_description
1 polymer ?
#
loop_
_entity_poly.entity_id
_entity_poly.type
_entity_poly.pdbx_seq_one_letter_code
_entity_poly.pdbx_strand_id
1 'polypeptide(L)'
;MDEDLIKLIVPILISLILTIIISVRSIRHGSLKPTLLYTALINGVILLIGFLWLWMSTPDGLAQLAQAGIYGIAFVFILVINIAIVLIGKKKSF
;
A
#
# COMPACT_ATOMS: atom_id res chain seq x y z
N MET A 1 -2.74 18.91 12.51
CA MET A 1 -2.54 17.45 12.53
C MET A 1 -1.11 17.23 12.92
N ASP A 2 -0.86 16.42 13.95
CA ASP A 2 0.49 16.23 14.48
C ASP A 2 1.42 15.64 13.41
N GLU A 3 2.69 16.03 13.44
CA GLU A 3 3.67 15.65 12.41
C GLU A 3 3.81 14.13 12.28
N ASP A 4 3.70 13.40 13.39
CA ASP A 4 3.74 11.93 13.44
C ASP A 4 2.50 11.30 12.79
N LEU A 5 1.34 11.92 12.95
CA LEU A 5 0.10 11.49 12.27
C LEU A 5 0.21 11.67 10.75
N ILE A 6 0.83 12.77 10.30
CA ILE A 6 1.09 13.00 8.86
C ILE A 6 2.02 11.92 8.32
N LYS A 7 3.14 11.66 9.01
CA LYS A 7 4.13 10.65 8.60
C LYS A 7 3.54 9.25 8.56
N LEU A 8 2.54 8.94 9.41
CA LEU A 8 1.82 7.67 9.40
C LEU A 8 0.81 7.58 8.24
N ILE A 9 -0.01 8.59 8.05
CA ILE A 9 -1.17 8.53 7.14
C ILE A 9 -0.76 8.71 5.67
N VAL A 10 0.19 9.59 5.39
CA VAL A 10 0.57 9.95 4.01
C VAL A 10 1.05 8.73 3.20
N PRO A 11 1.96 7.88 3.71
CA PRO A 11 2.41 6.69 2.97
C PRO A 11 1.27 5.70 2.70
N ILE A 12 0.35 5.53 3.64
CA ILE A 12 -0.81 4.65 3.50
C ILE A 12 -1.75 5.15 2.40
N LEU A 13 -2.06 6.45 2.40
CA LEU A 13 -2.91 7.06 1.38
C LEU A 13 -2.27 6.99 -0.02
N ILE A 14 -0.97 7.27 -0.13
CA ILE A 14 -0.24 7.18 -1.41
C ILE A 14 -0.29 5.73 -1.93
N SER A 15 -0.02 4.75 -1.06
CA SER A 15 -0.07 3.32 -1.38
C SER A 15 -1.46 2.89 -1.87
N LEU A 16 -2.52 3.35 -1.19
CA LEU A 16 -3.90 3.06 -1.57
C LEU A 16 -4.27 3.68 -2.93
N ILE A 17 -3.96 4.96 -3.14
CA ILE A 17 -4.28 5.67 -4.40
C ILE A 17 -3.56 5.01 -5.58
N LEU A 18 -2.27 4.72 -5.44
CA LEU A 18 -1.49 4.05 -6.48
C LEU A 18 -2.02 2.65 -6.78
N THR A 19 -2.42 1.90 -5.75
CA THR A 19 -3.05 0.59 -5.92
C THR A 19 -4.28 0.67 -6.79
N ILE A 20 -5.19 1.63 -6.50
CA ILE A 20 -6.42 1.82 -7.27
C ILE A 20 -6.10 2.18 -8.72
N ILE A 21 -5.22 3.16 -8.96
CA ILE A 21 -4.87 3.62 -10.31
C ILE A 21 -4.29 2.49 -11.15
N ILE A 22 -3.30 1.76 -10.61
CA ILE A 22 -2.61 0.68 -11.34
C ILE A 22 -3.57 -0.48 -11.59
N SER A 23 -4.39 -0.85 -10.60
CA SER A 23 -5.34 -1.96 -10.73
C SER A 23 -6.41 -1.66 -11.78
N VAL A 24 -6.98 -0.45 -11.80
CA VAL A 24 -7.94 -0.02 -12.82
C VAL A 24 -7.31 -0.03 -14.23
N ARG A 25 -6.08 0.49 -14.36
CA ARG A 25 -5.34 0.48 -15.62
C ARG A 25 -5.11 -0.94 -16.13
N SER A 26 -4.75 -1.86 -15.24
CA SER A 26 -4.52 -3.27 -15.58
C SER A 26 -5.76 -3.98 -16.11
N ILE A 27 -6.92 -3.74 -15.49
CA ILE A 27 -8.21 -4.29 -15.98
C ILE A 27 -8.44 -3.87 -17.43
N ARG A 28 -8.14 -2.61 -17.77
CA ARG A 28 -8.31 -2.09 -19.13
C ARG A 28 -7.38 -2.73 -20.16
N HIS A 29 -6.19 -3.17 -19.75
CA HIS A 29 -5.16 -3.73 -20.64
C HIS A 29 -5.04 -5.27 -20.58
N GLY A 30 -5.87 -5.95 -19.77
CA GLY A 30 -5.89 -7.42 -19.65
C GLY A 30 -4.70 -8.04 -18.90
N SER A 31 -3.82 -7.25 -18.30
CA SER A 31 -2.56 -7.70 -17.67
C SER A 31 -2.69 -7.98 -16.16
N LEU A 32 -3.74 -8.70 -15.76
CA LEU A 32 -4.19 -8.83 -14.37
C LEU A 32 -3.21 -9.54 -13.41
N LYS A 33 -2.59 -10.65 -13.84
CA LYS A 33 -1.64 -11.42 -13.01
C LYS A 33 -0.36 -10.64 -12.66
N PRO A 34 0.39 -10.08 -13.64
CA PRO A 34 1.60 -9.34 -13.32
C PRO A 34 1.28 -8.09 -12.49
N THR A 35 0.12 -7.46 -12.71
CA THR A 35 -0.28 -6.29 -11.93
C THR A 35 -0.33 -6.56 -10.44
N LEU A 36 -0.87 -7.68 -9.99
CA LEU A 36 -1.02 -7.99 -8.57
C LEU A 36 0.35 -8.02 -7.86
N LEU A 37 1.37 -8.59 -8.51
CA LEU A 37 2.74 -8.61 -8.02
C LEU A 37 3.35 -7.20 -8.04
N TYR A 38 3.18 -6.45 -9.13
CA TYR A 38 3.72 -5.09 -9.26
C TYR A 38 3.14 -4.14 -8.22
N THR A 39 1.83 -4.14 -7.99
CA THR A 39 1.20 -3.30 -6.97
C THR A 39 1.61 -3.71 -5.57
N ALA A 40 1.71 -5.01 -5.27
CA ALA A 40 2.22 -5.47 -3.99
C ALA A 40 3.66 -4.99 -3.72
N LEU A 41 4.55 -5.09 -4.71
CA LEU A 41 5.92 -4.59 -4.58
C LEU A 41 5.97 -3.08 -4.37
N ILE A 42 5.22 -2.31 -5.17
CA ILE A 42 5.16 -0.85 -5.05
C ILE A 42 4.65 -0.43 -3.65
N ASN A 43 3.58 -1.06 -3.17
CA ASN A 43 3.03 -0.79 -1.85
C ASN A 43 4.02 -1.12 -0.73
N GLY A 44 4.73 -2.24 -0.86
CA GLY A 44 5.78 -2.63 0.08
C GLY A 44 6.88 -1.56 0.15
N VAL A 45 7.34 -1.07 -1.00
CA VAL A 45 8.35 -0.01 -1.07
C VAL A 45 7.85 1.30 -0.46
N ILE A 46 6.62 1.72 -0.76
CA ILE A 46 6.05 2.98 -0.22
C ILE A 46 5.93 2.93 1.30
N LEU A 47 5.41 1.83 1.84
CA LEU A 47 5.24 1.67 3.28
C LEU A 47 6.59 1.53 3.99
N LEU A 48 7.58 0.89 3.36
CA LEU A 48 8.95 0.86 3.86
C LEU A 48 9.58 2.26 3.89
N ILE A 49 9.38 3.08 2.86
CA ILE A 49 9.83 4.48 2.85
C ILE A 49 9.14 5.27 3.97
N GLY A 50 7.83 5.07 4.16
CA GLY A 50 7.08 5.67 5.26
C GLY A 50 7.60 5.30 6.64
N PHE A 51 8.03 4.05 6.81
CA PHE A 51 8.68 3.56 8.02
C PHE A 51 10.05 4.21 8.25
N LEU A 52 10.91 4.21 7.23
CA LEU A 52 12.23 4.84 7.30
C LEU A 52 12.14 6.35 7.58
N TRP A 53 11.11 7.02 7.05
CA TRP A 53 10.90 8.45 7.26
C TRP A 53 10.66 8.78 8.74
N LEU A 54 9.83 8.00 9.44
CA LEU A 54 9.59 8.22 10.87
C LEU A 54 10.75 7.71 11.73
N TRP A 55 11.40 6.63 11.32
CA TRP A 55 12.61 6.12 12.00
C TRP A 55 13.71 7.19 12.11
N MET A 56 13.88 8.01 11.06
CA MET A 56 14.84 9.12 11.06
C MET A 56 14.43 10.27 11.98
N SER A 57 13.14 10.45 12.28
CA SER A 57 12.67 11.58 13.10
C SER A 57 12.43 11.23 14.57
N THR A 58 12.21 9.96 14.90
CA THR A 58 11.78 9.55 16.24
C THR A 58 12.63 8.37 16.75
N PRO A 59 13.52 8.58 17.74
CA PRO A 59 14.40 7.52 18.27
C PRO A 59 13.72 6.59 19.29
N ASP A 60 12.41 6.73 19.52
CA ASP A 60 11.63 5.86 20.40
C ASP A 60 11.33 4.51 19.70
N GLY A 61 11.95 3.45 20.20
CA GLY A 61 11.77 2.09 19.67
C GLY A 61 10.34 1.54 19.82
N LEU A 62 9.56 1.98 20.82
CA LEU A 62 8.16 1.55 20.97
C LEU A 62 7.28 2.19 19.90
N ALA A 63 7.50 3.47 19.60
CA ALA A 63 6.80 4.18 18.53
C ALA A 63 7.11 3.55 17.16
N GLN A 64 8.37 3.19 16.91
CA GLN A 64 8.79 2.50 15.69
C GLN A 64 8.12 1.12 15.55
N LEU A 65 8.06 0.33 16.63
CA LEU A 65 7.42 -0.98 16.63
C LEU A 65 5.91 -0.88 16.36
N ALA A 66 5.23 0.04 17.03
CA ALA A 66 3.81 0.29 16.82
C ALA A 66 3.52 0.69 15.36
N GLN A 67 4.37 1.55 14.79
CA GLN A 67 4.23 1.98 13.41
C GLN A 67 4.48 0.84 12.40
N ALA A 68 5.50 0.02 12.62
CA ALA A 68 5.75 -1.17 11.80
C ALA A 68 4.51 -2.10 11.78
N GLY A 69 3.86 -2.27 12.94
CA GLY A 69 2.60 -2.99 13.06
C GLY A 69 1.48 -2.36 12.21
N ILE A 70 1.30 -1.04 12.31
CA ILE A 70 0.28 -0.32 11.53
C ILE A 70 0.53 -0.44 10.02
N TYR A 71 1.78 -0.26 9.56
CA TYR A 71 2.12 -0.42 8.15
C TYR A 71 1.97 -1.87 7.67
N GLY A 72 2.30 -2.86 8.50
CA GLY A 72 2.06 -4.26 8.18
C GLY A 72 0.57 -4.55 7.99
N ILE A 73 -0.28 -4.06 8.89
CA ILE A 73 -1.75 -4.20 8.77
C ILE A 73 -2.25 -3.46 7.51
N ALA A 74 -1.78 -2.23 7.27
CA ALA A 74 -2.15 -1.46 6.09
C ALA A 74 -1.75 -2.17 4.79
N PHE A 75 -0.56 -2.78 4.74
CA PHE A 75 -0.11 -3.56 3.60
C PHE A 75 -1.05 -4.73 3.30
N VAL A 76 -1.43 -5.49 4.32
CA VAL A 76 -2.37 -6.62 4.19
C VAL A 76 -3.73 -6.13 3.68
N PHE A 77 -4.27 -5.05 4.24
CA PHE A 77 -5.54 -4.47 3.78
C PHE A 77 -5.50 -4.03 2.32
N ILE A 78 -4.44 -3.30 1.92
CA ILE A 78 -4.28 -2.83 0.55
C ILE A 78 -4.09 -4.02 -0.41
N LEU A 79 -3.40 -5.07 0.01
CA LEU A 79 -3.25 -6.30 -0.77
C LEU A 79 -4.61 -7.00 -0.98
N VAL A 80 -5.46 -7.06 0.04
CA VAL A 80 -6.83 -7.60 -0.09
C VAL A 80 -7.66 -6.78 -1.08
N ILE A 81 -7.58 -5.44 -1.01
CA ILE A 81 -8.24 -4.55 -1.98
C ILE A 81 -7.76 -4.83 -3.41
N ASN A 82 -6.44 -4.95 -3.59
CA ASN A 82 -5.83 -5.28 -4.88
C ASN A 82 -6.32 -6.62 -5.43
N ILE A 83 -6.36 -7.68 -4.59
CA ILE A 83 -6.91 -8.99 -4.96
C ILE A 83 -8.38 -8.86 -5.38
N ALA A 84 -9.20 -8.14 -4.60
CA ALA A 84 -10.62 -7.97 -4.89
C ALA A 84 -10.85 -7.27 -6.25
N ILE A 85 -10.09 -6.19 -6.53
CA ILE A 85 -10.17 -5.47 -7.81
C ILE A 85 -9.80 -6.40 -8.98
N VAL A 86 -8.72 -7.18 -8.84
CA VAL A 86 -8.27 -8.12 -9.87
C VAL A 86 -9.30 -9.23 -10.14
N LEU A 87 -9.94 -9.77 -9.09
CA LEU A 87 -10.98 -10.80 -9.22
C LEU A 87 -12.23 -10.25 -9.94
N ILE A 88 -12.67 -9.04 -9.57
CA ILE A 88 -13.78 -8.36 -10.25
C ILE A 88 -13.44 -8.07 -11.72
N GLY A 89 -12.22 -7.62 -11.98
CA GLY A 89 -11.72 -7.36 -13.33
C GLY A 89 -11.70 -8.62 -14.21
N LYS A 90 -11.25 -9.76 -13.66
CA LYS A 90 -11.28 -11.05 -14.34
C LYS A 90 -12.69 -11.46 -14.75
N LYS A 91 -13.69 -11.26 -13.87
CA LYS A 91 -15.08 -11.64 -14.13
C LYS A 91 -15.73 -10.83 -15.26
N LYS A 92 -15.29 -9.60 -15.51
CA LYS A 92 -15.79 -8.74 -16.60
C LYS A 92 -15.13 -8.98 -17.96
N SER A 93 -14.01 -9.71 -17.99
CA SER A 93 -13.24 -9.97 -19.20
C SER A 93 -13.55 -11.33 -19.85
N PHE A 94 -14.44 -12.12 -19.25
CA PHE A 94 -15.07 -13.33 -19.80
C PHE A 94 -16.47 -12.98 -20.30
#